data_AF-Q98KV8-F1
#
_entry.id   AF-Q98KV8-F1
#
_cell.length_a   1.000
_cell.length_b   1.000
_cell.length_c   1.000
_cell.angle_alpha   90.00
_cell.angle_beta   90.00
_cell.angle_gamma   90.00
#
_symmetry.space_group_name_H-M   'P 1'
#
loop_
_entity.id
_entity.type
_entity.pdbx_description
1 polymer ?
#
loop_
_entity_poly.entity_id
_entity_poly.type
_entity_poly.pdbx_seq_one_letter_code
_entity_poly.pdbx_strand_id
1 'polypeptide(L)'
;MNVSLPDPMKDWVEAQTETGRYANASDYVRDLIRRDQERNDNIAAMQRFVDDGLKSGIGNRSRDALFTEAVKRAGKSPGNG
;
A
#
# COMPACT_ATOMS: atom_id res chain seq x y z
N MET A 1 19.39 -11.28 -15.41
CA MET A 1 19.23 -12.26 -14.31
C MET A 1 18.39 -13.42 -14.84
N ASN A 2 18.78 -14.67 -14.60
CA ASN A 2 17.97 -15.84 -14.97
C ASN A 2 17.36 -16.44 -13.69
N VAL A 3 16.07 -16.76 -13.73
CA VAL A 3 15.36 -17.34 -12.59
C VAL A 3 14.81 -18.69 -13.06
N SER A 4 15.19 -19.77 -12.39
CA SER A 4 14.64 -21.10 -12.64
C SER A 4 13.43 -21.33 -11.75
N LEU A 5 12.32 -21.74 -12.36
CA LEU A 5 11.08 -22.06 -11.69
C LEU A 5 10.80 -23.57 -11.81
N PRO A 6 10.28 -24.23 -10.76
CA PRO A 6 9.72 -25.57 -10.88
C PRO A 6 8.56 -25.61 -11.88
N ASP A 7 8.33 -26.77 -12.51
CA ASP A 7 7.30 -26.94 -13.55
C ASP A 7 5.92 -26.38 -13.16
N PRO A 8 5.37 -26.65 -11.95
CA PRO A 8 4.07 -26.10 -11.58
C PRO A 8 4.03 -24.57 -11.51
N MET A 9 5.14 -23.93 -11.15
CA MET A 9 5.23 -22.47 -11.11
C MET A 9 5.37 -21.90 -12.53
N LYS A 10 6.07 -22.61 -13.41
CA LYS A 10 6.19 -22.24 -14.82
C LYS A 10 4.82 -22.29 -15.50
N ASP A 11 4.08 -23.38 -15.34
CA ASP A 11 2.73 -23.55 -15.90
C ASP A 11 1.80 -22.43 -15.40
N TRP A 12 1.88 -22.09 -14.11
CA TRP A 12 1.11 -20.99 -13.54
C TRP A 12 1.43 -19.63 -14.17
N VAL A 13 2.72 -19.33 -14.36
CA VAL A 13 3.20 -18.09 -14.98
C VAL A 13 2.78 -18.02 -16.46
N GLU A 14 2.88 -19.13 -17.18
CA GLU A 14 2.48 -19.21 -18.59
C GLU A 14 0.97 -18.96 -18.74
N ALA A 15 0.13 -19.56 -17.89
CA ALA A 15 -1.31 -19.31 -17.87
C ALA A 15 -1.68 -17.83 -17.67
N GLN A 16 -0.85 -17.04 -16.95
CA GLN A 16 -1.10 -15.60 -16.82
C GLN A 16 -0.91 -14.84 -18.13
N THR A 17 -0.03 -15.32 -19.01
CA THR A 17 0.22 -14.69 -20.32
C THR A 17 -0.88 -14.98 -21.33
N GLU A 18 -1.54 -16.14 -21.22
CA GLU A 18 -2.66 -16.53 -22.08
C GLU A 18 -3.89 -15.62 -21.92
N THR A 19 -4.02 -14.97 -20.76
CA THR A 19 -5.10 -14.00 -20.50
C THR A 19 -4.98 -12.71 -21.33
N GLY A 20 -3.84 -12.48 -22.00
CA GLY A 20 -3.53 -11.24 -22.71
C GLY A 20 -3.13 -10.08 -21.81
N ARG A 21 -3.14 -10.26 -20.48
CA ARG A 21 -2.72 -9.23 -19.51
C ARG A 21 -1.21 -8.99 -19.52
N TYR A 22 -0.42 -10.01 -19.84
CA TYR A 22 1.03 -9.95 -19.88
C TYR A 22 1.54 -10.52 -21.20
N ALA A 23 2.50 -9.84 -21.85
CA ALA A 23 3.03 -10.27 -23.13
C ALA A 23 3.97 -11.49 -23.02
N ASN A 24 4.58 -11.70 -21.85
CA ASN A 24 5.44 -12.85 -21.56
C ASN A 24 5.58 -13.08 -20.05
N ALA A 25 6.19 -14.20 -19.68
CA ALA A 25 6.48 -14.60 -18.30
C ALA A 25 7.29 -13.56 -17.52
N SER A 26 8.27 -12.92 -18.16
CA SER A 26 9.12 -11.93 -17.49
C SER A 26 8.34 -10.67 -17.09
N ASP A 27 7.35 -10.27 -17.88
CA ASP A 27 6.50 -9.12 -17.56
C ASP A 27 5.61 -9.40 -16.35
N TYR A 28 5.05 -10.61 -16.26
CA TYR A 28 4.32 -11.04 -15.08
C TYR A 28 5.21 -11.07 -13.83
N VAL A 29 6.42 -11.63 -13.92
CA VAL A 29 7.37 -11.67 -12.80
C VAL A 29 7.79 -10.27 -12.35
N ARG A 30 8.06 -9.34 -13.27
CA ARG A 30 8.35 -7.93 -12.93
C ARG A 30 7.21 -7.27 -12.18
N ASP A 31 5.98 -7.51 -12.63
CA ASP A 31 4.79 -6.98 -11.97
C ASP A 31 4.61 -7.57 -10.55
N LEU A 32 4.87 -8.86 -10.36
CA LEU A 32 4.86 -9.47 -9.03
C LEU A 32 5.91 -8.84 -8.10
N ILE A 33 7.13 -8.61 -8.58
CA ILE A 33 8.19 -7.95 -7.81
C ILE A 33 7.76 -6.53 -7.42
N ARG A 34 7.19 -5.77 -8.36
CA ARG A 34 6.69 -4.41 -8.07
C ARG A 34 5.61 -4.42 -7.01
N ARG A 35 4.64 -5.34 -7.09
CA ARG A 35 3.58 -5.48 -6.09
C ARG A 35 4.12 -5.88 -4.72
N ASP A 36 5.15 -6.74 -4.68
CA ASP A 36 5.81 -7.10 -3.43
C ASP A 36 6.51 -5.90 -2.80
N GLN A 37 7.25 -5.12 -3.59
CA GLN A 37 7.88 -3.87 -3.14
C GLN A 37 6.83 -2.89 -2.60
N GLU A 38 5.78 -2.61 -3.37
CA GLU A 38 4.69 -1.71 -2.95
C GLU A 38 4.02 -2.18 -1.67
N ARG A 39 3.79 -3.49 -1.51
CA ARG A 39 3.23 -4.06 -0.29
C ARG A 39 4.16 -3.86 0.90
N ASN A 40 5.45 -4.11 0.73
CA ASN A 40 6.44 -3.95 1.79
C ASN A 40 6.59 -2.49 2.20
N ASP A 41 6.60 -1.56 1.24
CA ASP A 41 6.63 -0.12 1.49
C ASP A 41 5.39 0.35 2.26
N ASN A 42 4.20 -0.11 1.88
CA ASN A 42 2.96 0.19 2.59
C ASN A 42 2.98 -0.33 4.04
N ILE A 43 3.49 -1.55 4.26
CA ILE A 43 3.65 -2.13 5.60
C ILE A 43 4.62 -1.28 6.43
N ALA A 44 5.78 -0.93 5.86
CA ALA A 44 6.78 -0.11 6.55
C ALA A 44 6.24 1.28 6.90
N ALA A 45 5.49 1.90 5.98
CA ALA A 45 4.83 3.19 6.23
C ALA A 45 3.80 3.10 7.37
N MET A 46 2.96 2.05 7.36
CA MET A 46 1.98 1.83 8.42
C MET A 46 2.65 1.61 9.78
N GLN A 47 3.69 0.77 9.84
CA GLN A 47 4.46 0.53 11.06
C GLN A 47 5.07 1.83 11.60
N ARG A 48 5.63 2.67 10.73
CA ARG A 48 6.14 3.99 11.13
C ARG A 48 5.05 4.86 11.75
N PHE A 49 3.86 4.94 11.14
CA PHE A 49 2.77 5.74 11.70
C PHE A 49 2.29 5.21 13.05
N VAL A 50 2.26 3.89 13.23
CA VAL A 50 1.95 3.27 14.53
C VAL A 50 3.01 3.63 15.55
N ASP A 51 4.29 3.50 15.23
CA ASP A 51 5.40 3.84 16.11
C ASP A 51 5.36 5.32 16.53
N ASP A 52 5.14 6.22 15.57
CA ASP A 52 5.03 7.66 15.82
C ASP A 52 3.82 7.95 16.73
N GLY A 53 2.69 7.27 16.52
CA GLY A 53 1.50 7.36 17.38
C GLY A 53 1.76 6.88 18.81
N LEU A 54 2.41 5.73 18.98
CA LEU A 54 2.78 5.20 20.30
C LEU A 54 3.75 6.13 21.04
N LYS A 55 4.74 6.68 20.32
CA LYS A 55 5.70 7.65 20.89
C LYS A 55 5.05 8.98 21.25
N SER A 56 3.95 9.37 20.59
CA SER A 56 3.23 10.61 20.88
C SER A 56 2.49 10.58 22.23
N GLY A 57 2.38 9.39 22.85
CA GLY A 57 1.73 9.22 24.15
C GLY A 57 0.19 9.18 24.05
N ILE A 58 -0.45 9.07 25.20
CA ILE A 58 -1.91 8.92 25.28
C ILE A 58 -2.59 10.28 25.08
N GLY A 59 -3.47 10.35 24.08
CA GLY A 59 -4.32 11.51 23.87
C GLY A 59 -5.34 11.67 25.00
N ASN A 60 -5.52 12.90 25.48
CA ASN A 60 -6.44 13.23 26.58
C ASN A 60 -7.78 13.83 26.10
N ARG A 61 -7.98 13.98 24.79
CA ARG A 61 -9.17 14.62 24.21
C ARG A 61 -10.30 13.61 24.09
N SER A 62 -11.50 14.02 24.48
CA SER A 62 -12.71 13.21 24.25
C SER A 62 -13.05 13.15 22.76
N ARG A 63 -13.81 12.11 22.37
CA ARG A 63 -14.36 11.96 21.02
C ARG A 63 -15.07 13.23 20.56
N ASP A 64 -15.97 13.78 21.37
CA ASP A 64 -16.78 14.95 20.99
C ASP A 64 -15.91 16.18 20.74
N ALA A 65 -14.85 16.38 21.54
CA ALA A 65 -13.89 17.46 21.36
C ALA A 65 -13.07 17.29 20.07
N LEU A 66 -12.79 16.06 19.63
CA LEU A 66 -12.11 15.77 18.37
C LEU A 66 -13.03 16.02 17.17
N PHE A 67 -14.28 15.54 17.22
CA PHE A 67 -15.26 15.75 16.14
C PHE A 67 -15.64 17.22 15.98
N THR A 68 -15.86 17.93 17.09
CA THR A 68 -16.15 19.38 17.07
C THR A 68 -15.01 20.15 16.39
N GLU A 69 -13.76 19.81 16.71
CA GLU A 69 -12.58 20.43 16.10
C GLU A 69 -12.45 20.09 14.61
N ALA A 70 -12.72 18.84 14.22
CA ALA A 70 -12.68 18.43 12.82
C ALA A 70 -13.72 19.17 11.96
N VAL A 71 -14.95 19.31 12.45
CA VAL A 71 -16.02 20.09 11.78
C VAL A 71 -15.64 21.55 11.67
N LYS A 72 -15.09 22.16 12.73
CA LYS A 72 -14.58 23.54 12.69
C LYS A 72 -13.52 23.73 11.62
N ARG A 73 -12.55 22.80 11.49
CA ARG A 73 -11.49 22.86 10.47
C ARG A 73 -12.03 22.69 9.05
N ALA A 74 -12.94 21.74 8.84
CA ALA A 74 -13.57 21.50 7.53
C ALA A 74 -14.42 22.71 7.08
N GLY A 75 -15.15 23.35 8.00
CA GLY A 75 -15.90 24.58 7.74
C GLY A 75 -15.02 25.83 7.55
N LYS A 76 -13.72 25.74 7.85
CA LYS A 76 -12.72 26.82 7.68
C LYS A 76 -11.84 26.62 6.45
N SER A 77 -12.28 25.84 5.46
CA SER A 77 -11.58 25.73 4.18
C SER A 77 -11.24 27.15 3.68
N PRO A 78 -9.95 27.49 3.45
CA PRO A 78 -9.62 28.76 2.83
C PRO A 78 -10.24 28.75 1.44
N GLY A 79 -11.11 29.72 1.16
CA GLY A 79 -11.40 30.06 -0.22
C GLY A 79 -10.10 30.48 -0.91
N ASN A 80 -9.76 29.78 -1.99
CA ASN A 80 -8.85 30.09 -3.09
C ASN A 80 -7.64 31.02 -2.86
N GLY A 81 -6.47 30.50 -3.23
CA GLY A 81 -5.32 31.19 -3.81
C GLY A 81 -4.52 30.20 -4.63
#